data_AF-A0AAU1E205-F1
#
_entry.id   AF-A0AAU1E205-F1
#
_cell.length_a   1.000
_cell.length_b   1.000
_cell.length_c   1.000
_cell.angle_alpha   90.00
_cell.angle_beta   90.00
_cell.angle_gamma   90.00
#
_symmetry.space_group_name_H-M   'P 1'
#
loop_
_entity.id
_entity.type
_entity.pdbx_description
1 polymer ?
#
loop_
_entity_poly.entity_id
_entity_poly.type
_entity_poly.pdbx_seq_one_letter_code
_entity_poly.pdbx_strand_id
1 'polypeptide(L)'
;MTGHEVERRALLTPVLLLLLAERQGHGYELVQRLGAFGCAEADPAHVYRLLRGMESSGEVTSHWHASESGPARRVYAITQQGAMNLALWFVRLGDLHGTLHLFLERYVQLDGVAGRPGRGGQGPGAAGGGSPDHARTPDHMRRMRK
;
A
#
# COMPACT_ATOMS: atom_id res chain seq x y z
N MET A 1 -10.31 2.59 17.51
CA MET A 1 -9.71 2.11 16.25
C MET A 1 -10.26 2.95 15.13
N THR A 2 -9.42 3.67 14.39
CA THR A 2 -9.87 4.48 13.25
C THR A 2 -10.20 3.56 12.06
N GLY A 3 -11.10 3.98 11.15
CA GLY A 3 -11.52 3.14 10.02
C GLY A 3 -10.35 2.68 9.13
N HIS A 4 -9.40 3.56 8.88
CA HIS A 4 -8.19 3.27 8.10
C HIS A 4 -7.30 2.18 8.71
N GLU A 5 -7.30 2.03 10.04
CA GLU A 5 -6.50 1.02 10.71
C GLU A 5 -7.07 -0.39 10.48
N VAL A 6 -8.41 -0.50 10.35
CA VAL A 6 -9.11 -1.75 10.02
C VAL A 6 -8.83 -2.15 8.57
N GLU A 7 -8.88 -1.18 7.65
CA GLU A 7 -8.57 -1.38 6.23
C GLU A 7 -7.12 -1.86 6.06
N ARG A 8 -6.15 -1.22 6.73
CA ARG A 8 -4.74 -1.64 6.71
C ARG A 8 -4.55 -3.04 7.30
N ARG A 9 -5.29 -3.40 8.35
CA ARG A 9 -5.24 -4.74 8.95
C ARG A 9 -5.65 -5.82 7.95
N ALA A 10 -6.67 -5.56 7.14
CA ALA A 10 -7.16 -6.50 6.14
C ALA A 10 -6.11 -6.79 5.06
N LEU A 11 -5.16 -5.87 4.82
CA LEU A 11 -4.08 -6.04 3.86
C LEU A 11 -2.89 -6.84 4.41
N LEU A 12 -2.83 -7.14 5.72
CA LEU A 12 -1.69 -7.87 6.28
C LEU A 12 -1.53 -9.28 5.69
N THR A 13 -2.62 -10.02 5.52
CA THR A 13 -2.58 -11.38 4.95
C THR A 13 -2.01 -11.40 3.53
N PRO A 14 -2.55 -10.64 2.55
CA PRO A 14 -1.99 -10.64 1.20
C PRO A 14 -0.55 -10.14 1.14
N VAL A 15 -0.18 -9.15 1.96
CA VAL A 15 1.21 -8.66 2.01
C VAL A 15 2.15 -9.72 2.58
N LEU A 16 1.76 -10.45 3.63
CA LEU A 16 2.57 -11.55 4.17
C LEU A 16 2.75 -12.68 3.16
N LEU A 17 1.69 -13.04 2.43
CA LEU A 17 1.77 -14.03 1.35
C LEU A 17 2.74 -13.56 0.26
N LEU A 18 2.65 -12.29 -0.16
CA LEU A 18 3.56 -11.71 -1.14
C LEU A 18 5.02 -11.78 -0.67
N LEU A 19 5.30 -11.33 0.56
CA LEU A 19 6.64 -11.35 1.14
C LEU A 19 7.23 -12.76 1.22
N LEU A 20 6.39 -13.76 1.54
CA LEU A 20 6.80 -15.16 1.61
C LEU A 20 6.98 -15.81 0.24
N ALA A 21 6.22 -15.36 -0.77
CA ALA A 21 6.40 -15.78 -2.16
C ALA A 21 7.71 -15.23 -2.75
N GLU A 22 8.11 -14.01 -2.38
CA GLU A 22 9.41 -13.44 -2.76
C GLU A 22 10.57 -14.18 -2.10
N ARG A 23 10.48 -14.41 -0.79
CA ARG A 23 11.51 -15.11 -0.02
C ARG A 23 10.98 -15.58 1.33
N GLN A 24 11.13 -16.88 1.62
CA GLN A 24 10.92 -17.43 2.96
C GLN A 24 11.64 -16.60 4.03
N GLY A 25 11.08 -16.53 5.23
CA GLY A 25 11.58 -15.57 6.22
C GLY A 25 11.20 -15.90 7.65
N HIS A 26 11.97 -15.35 8.58
CA HIS A 26 11.65 -15.39 9.99
C HIS A 26 10.51 -14.42 10.31
N GLY A 27 9.67 -14.75 11.28
CA GLY A 27 8.54 -13.88 11.64
C GLY A 27 8.94 -12.44 11.99
N TYR A 28 10.09 -12.23 12.66
CA TYR A 28 10.61 -10.89 12.93
C TYR A 28 11.06 -10.15 11.66
N GLU A 29 11.71 -10.85 10.73
CA GLU A 29 12.10 -10.25 9.45
C GLU A 29 10.87 -9.86 8.62
N LEU A 30 9.83 -10.69 8.62
CA LEU A 30 8.55 -10.38 7.97
C LEU A 30 7.93 -9.10 8.56
N VAL A 31 7.95 -8.95 9.89
CA VAL A 31 7.50 -7.71 10.56
C VAL A 31 8.30 -6.49 10.09
N GLN A 32 9.61 -6.61 9.93
CA GLN A 32 10.43 -5.51 9.40
C GLN A 32 10.08 -5.18 7.95
N ARG A 33 9.92 -6.20 7.10
CA ARG A 33 9.59 -6.01 5.68
C ARG A 33 8.18 -5.43 5.47
N LEU A 34 7.25 -5.66 6.39
CA LEU A 34 5.90 -5.03 6.37
C LEU A 34 5.95 -3.50 6.41
N GLY A 35 7.01 -2.91 6.98
CA GLY A 35 7.17 -1.46 7.04
C GLY A 35 7.14 -0.78 5.66
N ALA A 36 7.67 -1.44 4.63
CA ALA A 36 7.69 -0.91 3.26
C ALA A 36 6.28 -0.75 2.64
N PHE A 37 5.29 -1.47 3.15
CA PHE A 37 3.90 -1.47 2.68
C PHE A 37 3.01 -0.52 3.48
N GLY A 38 3.58 0.40 4.28
CA GLY A 38 2.81 1.27 5.17
C GLY A 38 2.13 0.51 6.32
N CYS A 39 2.52 -0.75 6.55
CA CYS A 39 2.04 -1.59 7.64
C CYS A 39 2.98 -1.57 8.85
N ALA A 40 3.80 -0.53 8.98
CA ALA A 40 4.81 -0.40 10.05
C ALA A 40 4.20 -0.35 11.47
N GLU A 41 2.94 0.07 11.60
CA GLU A 41 2.20 0.10 12.86
C GLU A 41 1.65 -1.28 13.27
N ALA A 42 1.86 -2.32 12.46
CA ALA A 42 1.38 -3.65 12.78
C ALA A 42 2.09 -4.18 14.04
N ASP A 43 1.31 -4.38 15.10
CA ASP A 43 1.75 -5.04 16.32
C ASP A 43 2.38 -6.41 15.98
N PRO A 44 3.66 -6.67 16.35
CA PRO A 44 4.30 -7.95 16.12
C PRO A 44 3.48 -9.13 16.65
N ALA A 45 2.83 -8.97 17.82
CA ALA A 45 1.99 -10.03 18.38
C ALA A 45 0.78 -10.34 17.48
N HIS A 46 0.22 -9.34 16.80
CA HIS A 46 -0.82 -9.55 15.79
C HIS A 46 -0.25 -10.31 14.59
N VAL A 47 0.91 -9.92 14.06
CA VAL A 47 1.54 -10.60 12.91
C VAL A 47 1.81 -12.06 13.23
N TYR A 48 2.32 -12.38 14.42
CA TYR A 48 2.53 -13.77 14.84
C TYR A 48 1.22 -14.56 14.96
N ARG A 49 0.15 -13.97 15.52
CA ARG A 49 -1.18 -14.61 15.53
C ARG A 49 -1.68 -14.88 14.11
N LEU A 50 -1.49 -13.92 13.20
CA LEU A 50 -1.91 -14.05 11.82
C LEU A 50 -1.13 -15.16 11.09
N LEU A 51 0.20 -15.20 11.23
CA LEU A 51 1.04 -16.27 10.67
C LEU A 51 0.63 -17.66 11.16
N ARG A 52 0.23 -17.78 12.44
CA ARG A 52 -0.29 -19.04 12.99
C ARG A 52 -1.66 -19.39 12.43
N GLY A 53 -2.52 -18.40 12.20
CA GLY A 53 -3.78 -18.57 11.48
C GLY A 53 -3.55 -19.05 10.05
N MET A 54 -2.64 -18.41 9.32
CA MET A 54 -2.26 -18.79 7.94
C MET A 54 -1.65 -20.20 7.87
N GLU A 55 -0.91 -20.60 8.90
CA GLU A 55 -0.39 -21.96 8.99
C GLU A 55 -1.52 -22.98 9.22
N SER A 56 -2.48 -22.64 10.09
CA SER A 56 -3.65 -23.49 10.34
C SER A 56 -4.60 -23.60 9.14
N SER A 57 -4.67 -22.58 8.29
CA SER A 57 -5.43 -22.60 7.02
C SER A 57 -4.67 -23.28 5.88
N GLY A 58 -3.42 -23.69 6.10
CA GLY A 58 -2.57 -24.35 5.09
C GLY A 58 -1.98 -23.41 4.05
N GLU A 59 -2.06 -22.09 4.24
CA GLU A 59 -1.50 -21.09 3.32
C GLU A 59 0.02 -20.97 3.46
N VAL A 60 0.56 -21.26 4.65
CA VAL A 60 2.00 -21.27 4.92
C VAL A 60 2.39 -22.52 5.69
N THR A 61 3.65 -22.92 5.57
CA THR A 61 4.27 -23.89 6.48
C THR A 61 5.32 -23.20 7.32
N SER A 62 5.66 -23.82 8.45
CA SER A 62 6.78 -23.36 9.24
C SER A 62 7.65 -24.50 9.73
N HIS A 63 8.93 -24.20 9.93
CA HIS A 63 9.89 -25.11 10.54
C HIS A 63 10.81 -24.35 11.49
N TRP A 64 11.32 -25.07 12.48
CA TRP A 64 12.33 -24.53 13.38
C TRP A 64 13.70 -24.63 12.73
N HIS A 65 14.37 -23.49 12.58
CA HIS A 65 15.74 -23.42 12.10
C HIS A 65 16.66 -23.19 13.30
N ALA A 66 17.54 -24.15 13.56
CA ALA A 66 18.59 -24.00 14.56
C ALA A 66 19.58 -22.93 14.08
N SER A 67 19.85 -21.94 14.92
CA SER A 67 20.84 -20.91 14.62
C SER A 67 22.18 -21.36 15.18
N GLU A 68 23.28 -21.18 14.43
CA GLU A 68 24.64 -21.52 14.91
C GLU A 68 25.02 -20.75 16.19
N SER A 69 24.42 -19.57 16.40
CA SER A 69 24.69 -18.69 17.54
C SER A 69 23.44 -17.98 18.08
N GLY A 70 22.36 -18.71 18.36
CA GLY A 70 21.16 -18.11 18.97
C GLY A 70 19.97 -19.04 19.20
N PRO A 71 18.86 -18.53 19.78
CA PRO A 71 17.65 -19.31 19.96
C PRO A 71 17.09 -19.76 18.61
N ALA A 72 16.52 -20.97 18.56
CA ALA A 72 15.88 -21.50 17.36
C ALA A 72 14.84 -20.51 16.83
N ARG A 73 14.84 -20.27 15.53
CA ARG A 73 13.94 -19.31 14.88
C ARG A 73 12.94 -20.06 14.02
N ARG A 74 11.67 -19.66 14.10
CA ARG A 74 10.63 -20.19 13.22
C ARG A 74 10.73 -19.51 11.86
N VAL A 75 10.97 -20.30 10.82
CA VAL A 75 10.99 -19.86 9.42
C VAL A 75 9.64 -20.21 8.82
N TYR A 76 9.05 -19.28 8.09
CA TYR A 76 7.81 -19.48 7.35
C TYR A 76 8.09 -19.54 5.86
N ALA A 77 7.35 -20.39 5.15
CA ALA A 77 7.36 -20.50 3.70
C ALA A 77 5.92 -20.59 3.18
N ILE A 78 5.67 -20.02 2.00
CA ILE A 78 4.35 -20.10 1.35
C ILE A 78 4.12 -21.53 0.82
N THR A 79 2.88 -22.01 0.90
CA THR A 79 2.47 -23.28 0.27
C THR A 79 1.88 -23.07 -1.12
N GLN A 80 1.58 -24.15 -1.83
CA GLN A 80 0.81 -24.08 -3.07
C GLN A 80 -0.58 -23.43 -2.86
N GLN A 81 -1.26 -23.78 -1.76
CA GLN A 81 -2.55 -23.16 -1.40
C GLN A 81 -2.39 -21.66 -1.11
N GLY A 82 -1.32 -21.28 -0.40
CA GLY A 82 -0.99 -19.88 -0.16
C GLY A 82 -0.75 -19.10 -1.45
N ALA A 83 -0.04 -19.70 -2.41
CA ALA A 83 0.22 -19.09 -3.71
C ALA A 83 -1.08 -18.91 -4.53
N MET A 84 -1.99 -19.88 -4.48
CA MET A 84 -3.33 -19.74 -5.09
C MET A 84 -4.13 -18.62 -4.44
N ASN A 85 -4.12 -18.53 -3.10
CA ASN A 85 -4.79 -17.45 -2.38
C ASN A 85 -4.15 -16.08 -2.69
N LEU A 86 -2.83 -16.01 -2.84
CA LEU A 86 -2.13 -14.79 -3.25
C LEU A 86 -2.60 -14.31 -4.64
N ALA A 87 -2.78 -15.22 -5.60
CA ALA A 87 -3.31 -14.87 -6.91
C ALA A 87 -4.76 -14.34 -6.83
N LEU A 88 -5.60 -14.92 -5.98
CA LEU A 88 -6.96 -14.42 -5.74
C LEU A 88 -6.94 -13.03 -5.10
N TRP A 89 -6.02 -12.78 -4.17
CA TRP A 89 -5.81 -11.46 -3.59
C TRP A 89 -5.36 -10.44 -4.63
N PHE A 90 -4.47 -10.80 -5.55
CA PHE A 90 -4.05 -9.92 -6.64
C PHE A 90 -5.23 -9.43 -7.47
N VAL A 91 -6.15 -10.32 -7.86
CA VAL A 91 -7.36 -9.94 -8.60
C VAL A 91 -8.22 -8.99 -7.80
N ARG A 92 -8.54 -9.32 -6.53
CA ARG A 92 -9.39 -8.50 -5.66
C ARG A 92 -8.80 -7.11 -5.41
N LEU A 93 -7.50 -7.04 -5.16
CA LEU A 93 -6.80 -5.77 -4.93
C LEU A 93 -6.73 -4.94 -6.22
N GLY A 94 -6.62 -5.59 -7.38
CA GLY A 94 -6.74 -4.92 -8.69
C GLY A 94 -8.09 -4.25 -8.89
N ASP A 95 -9.19 -4.97 -8.60
CA ASP A 95 -10.56 -4.43 -8.70
C ASP A 95 -10.78 -3.28 -7.73
N LEU A 96 -10.31 -3.42 -6.48
CA LEU A 96 -10.36 -2.36 -5.48
C LEU A 96 -9.53 -1.15 -5.92
N HIS A 97 -8.31 -1.36 -6.41
CA HIS A 97 -7.46 -0.28 -6.92
C HIS A 97 -8.14 0.48 -8.06
N GLY A 98 -8.77 -0.21 -9.02
CA GLY A 98 -9.52 0.43 -10.09
C GLY A 98 -10.70 1.28 -9.57
N THR A 99 -11.43 0.76 -8.59
CA THR A 99 -12.53 1.49 -7.94
C THR A 99 -12.04 2.74 -7.21
N LEU A 100 -10.99 2.60 -6.40
CA LEU A 100 -10.39 3.71 -5.65
C LEU A 100 -9.81 4.77 -6.60
N HIS A 101 -9.14 4.34 -7.67
CA HIS A 101 -8.59 5.24 -8.69
C HIS A 101 -9.69 6.07 -9.33
N LEU A 102 -10.79 5.44 -9.78
CA LEU A 102 -11.93 6.14 -10.36
C LEU A 102 -12.60 7.11 -9.37
N PHE A 103 -12.73 6.70 -8.11
CA PHE A 103 -13.28 7.56 -7.06
C PHE A 103 -12.43 8.82 -6.86
N LEU A 104 -11.11 8.64 -6.67
CA LEU A 104 -10.18 9.74 -6.43
C LEU A 104 -10.11 10.69 -7.64
N GLU A 105 -10.08 10.14 -8.86
CA GLU A 105 -10.11 10.92 -10.10
C GLU A 105 -11.36 11.81 -10.16
N ARG A 106 -12.54 11.23 -9.88
CA ARG A 106 -13.81 11.98 -9.87
C ARG A 106 -13.87 13.02 -8.76
N TYR A 107 -13.33 12.73 -7.59
CA TYR A 107 -13.27 13.69 -6.48
C TYR A 107 -12.46 14.93 -6.88
N VAL A 108 -11.27 14.75 -7.47
CA VAL A 108 -10.44 15.87 -7.96
C VAL A 108 -11.16 16.70 -9.02
N GLN A 109 -11.99 16.07 -9.87
CA GLN A 109 -12.79 16.79 -10.86
C GLN A 109 -13.88 17.68 -10.23
N LEU A 110 -14.42 17.35 -9.06
CA LEU A 110 -15.36 18.21 -8.34
C LEU A 110 -14.68 19.52 -7.89
N ASP A 111 -13.48 19.41 -7.32
CA ASP A 111 -12.70 20.57 -6.90
C ASP A 111 -12.27 21.44 -8.09
N GLY A 112 -12.08 20.84 -9.28
CA GLY A 112 -11.76 21.55 -10.52
C GLY A 112 -12.91 22.38 -11.13
N VAL A 113 -14.17 22.13 -10.74
CA VAL A 113 -15.35 22.85 -11.28
C VAL A 113 -15.74 24.05 -10.42
N ALA A 114 -15.40 24.05 -9.12
CA ALA A 114 -15.69 25.16 -8.20
C ALA A 114 -14.86 26.44 -8.45
N GLY A 115 -13.89 26.40 -9.36
CA GLY A 115 -12.97 27.51 -9.67
C GLY A 115 -13.31 28.36 -10.90
N ARG A 116 -14.53 28.30 -11.46
CA ARG A 116 -14.91 29.18 -12.59
C ARG A 116 -15.62 30.46 -12.11
N PRO A 117 -14.94 31.62 -12.03
CA PRO A 117 -15.65 32.88 -11.99
C PRO A 117 -16.32 33.11 -13.35
N GLY A 118 -17.62 33.43 -13.30
CA GLY A 118 -18.48 33.64 -14.45
C GLY A 118 -17.97 34.73 -15.39
N ARG A 119 -18.14 34.46 -16.68
CA ARG A 119 -17.92 35.36 -17.80
C ARG A 119 -18.96 36.49 -17.78
N GLY A 120 -18.54 37.72 -17.49
CA GLY A 120 -19.27 38.96 -17.77
C GLY A 120 -18.31 39.94 -18.46
N GLY A 121 -18.64 40.40 -19.67
CA GLY A 121 -17.69 41.06 -20.57
C GLY A 121 -17.64 42.60 -20.54
N GLN A 122 -16.57 43.10 -21.21
CA GLN A 122 -16.29 44.46 -21.75
C GLN A 122 -15.97 45.56 -20.71
N GLY A 123 -14.91 46.38 -20.82
CA GLY A 123 -13.94 46.69 -21.89
C GLY A 123 -12.66 47.37 -21.32
N PRO A 124 -11.86 48.09 -22.14
CA PRO A 124 -10.40 48.12 -22.03
C PRO A 124 -9.83 49.22 -21.11
N GLY A 125 -8.70 48.94 -20.46
CA GLY A 125 -7.94 49.92 -19.67
C GLY A 125 -6.49 49.47 -19.51
N ALA A 126 -5.57 50.38 -19.85
CA ALA A 126 -4.20 50.10 -20.23
C ALA A 126 -3.20 49.96 -19.07
N ALA A 127 -2.03 49.44 -19.46
CA ALA A 127 -0.68 49.77 -19.01
C ALA A 127 -0.15 49.20 -17.68
N GLY A 128 0.96 48.45 -17.83
CA GLY A 128 2.17 48.70 -17.03
C GLY A 128 2.72 47.51 -16.26
N GLY A 129 3.94 47.08 -16.62
CA GLY A 129 4.88 46.44 -15.69
C GLY A 129 5.35 45.06 -16.12
N GLY A 130 6.61 44.96 -16.55
CA GLY A 130 7.18 43.78 -17.19
C GLY A 130 7.74 42.69 -16.27
N SER A 131 7.78 41.49 -16.87
CA SER A 131 8.89 40.53 -16.90
C SER A 131 9.27 39.72 -15.64
N PRO A 132 9.86 38.52 -15.85
CA PRO A 132 9.30 37.27 -15.33
C PRO A 132 10.32 36.43 -14.55
N ASP A 133 9.87 35.40 -13.81
CA ASP A 133 10.55 34.09 -13.86
C ASP A 133 9.81 32.95 -13.13
N HIS A 134 9.52 31.89 -13.90
CA HIS A 134 9.60 30.44 -13.62
C HIS A 134 9.00 29.89 -12.29
N ALA A 135 8.13 28.87 -12.25
CA ALA A 135 7.63 27.93 -13.23
C ALA A 135 6.43 27.18 -12.62
N ARG A 136 5.51 26.73 -13.49
CA ARG A 136 4.46 25.74 -13.21
C ARG A 136 5.10 24.41 -12.78
N THR A 137 4.54 23.75 -11.75
CA THR A 137 4.10 22.31 -11.68
C THR A 137 3.92 21.90 -10.21
N PRO A 138 2.78 21.35 -9.77
CA PRO A 138 2.68 20.70 -8.44
C PRO A 138 3.44 19.37 -8.42
N ASP A 139 4.34 19.23 -7.45
CA ASP A 139 5.49 18.30 -7.39
C ASP A 139 5.15 16.83 -7.02
N HIS A 140 3.88 16.42 -7.02
CA HIS A 140 3.48 15.11 -6.46
C HIS A 140 3.56 13.92 -7.44
N MET A 141 3.75 14.15 -8.75
CA MET A 141 3.78 13.07 -9.76
C MET A 141 5.17 12.65 -10.25
N ARG A 142 6.27 13.32 -9.86
CA ARG A 142 7.59 13.05 -10.46
C ARG A 142 8.42 11.97 -9.75
N ARG A 143 8.00 11.43 -8.60
CA ARG A 143 8.82 10.51 -7.79
C ARG A 143 8.44 9.03 -7.81
N MET A 144 7.45 8.61 -8.61
CA MET A 144 7.04 7.20 -8.73
C MET A 144 7.65 6.47 -9.94
N ARG A 145 8.67 7.05 -10.59
CA ARG A 145 9.48 6.39 -11.62
C ARG A 145 10.95 6.45 -11.25
N LYS A 146 11.40 5.56 -10.37
CA LYS A 146 12.73 4.94 -10.40
C LYS A 146 12.66 3.59 -9.73
#